data_AF-A0AAD4BFP0-F1
#
_entry.id   AF-A0AAD4BFP0-F1
#
_cell.length_a   1.000
_cell.length_b   1.000
_cell.length_c   1.000
_cell.angle_alpha   90.00
_cell.angle_beta   90.00
_cell.angle_gamma   90.00
#
_symmetry.space_group_name_H-M   'P 1'
#
loop_
_entity.id
_entity.type
_entity.pdbx_description
1 polymer ?
#
loop_
_entity_poly.entity_id
_entity_poly.type
_entity_poly.pdbx_seq_one_letter_code
_entity_poly.pdbx_strand_id
1 'polypeptide(L)'
;MPSLKTDFVDKTASPRIRYRLIALLSLDAFLLFKSAPFFPSDQPHPPSPDVHHTEDSTGQRVASTPPPASPPPHLNPWSSLTISEIVQIQDWLFAPEQALNLTQVEVAAPSDNHIFLVKIYYPPKQAVLDYLSSPSTVNPPPRFACVTLHHGAAQHPFVRNYLVGPLPIAPHTSMSPLTDIYQVDPIPYNARAWYINDWSSPEIYSNIAAPVAEAFKELFGGQAAGLPNDTLVAGGAGPFSYDGSFRHLWLSWCRSISGPFLHPLNFFQYIDISGTDTSQWKLLKLGNYHGKSTRPCYQLQGRPRCCGHCQLPLENDDESRSRDSSLV
;
A
#
# COMPACT_ATOMS: atom_id res chain seq x y z
N MET A 1 10.69 37.30 -43.28
CA MET A 1 10.83 36.36 -44.42
C MET A 1 12.31 36.15 -44.68
N PRO A 2 12.79 34.94 -45.04
CA PRO A 2 12.09 33.64 -45.20
C PRO A 2 12.40 32.71 -44.00
N SER A 3 11.45 31.97 -43.40
CA SER A 3 10.67 30.81 -43.91
C SER A 3 11.56 29.63 -44.31
N LEU A 4 11.81 28.73 -43.35
CA LEU A 4 12.19 27.34 -43.63
C LEU A 4 11.00 26.46 -43.25
N LYS A 5 10.35 25.94 -44.29
CA LYS A 5 9.26 24.97 -44.21
C LYS A 5 9.82 23.63 -43.74
N THR A 6 9.24 23.09 -42.68
CA THR A 6 9.33 21.66 -42.37
C THR A 6 8.30 20.94 -43.24
N ASP A 7 8.77 20.30 -44.31
CA ASP A 7 7.93 19.44 -45.15
C ASP A 7 7.64 18.12 -44.43
N PHE A 8 6.38 18.01 -44.03
CA PHE A 8 5.47 16.87 -44.26
C PHE A 8 6.08 15.46 -44.20
N VAL A 9 6.02 14.84 -43.02
CA VAL A 9 6.06 13.36 -42.92
C VAL A 9 4.71 12.82 -43.42
N ASP A 10 4.77 12.16 -44.56
CA ASP A 10 3.65 11.45 -45.18
C ASP A 10 3.07 10.39 -44.23
N LYS A 11 1.75 10.49 -43.98
CA LYS A 11 0.96 9.68 -43.04
C LYS A 11 0.36 8.44 -43.71
N THR A 12 1.13 7.76 -44.55
CA THR A 12 0.65 6.56 -45.25
C THR A 12 1.69 5.43 -45.28
N ALA A 13 2.08 4.92 -44.10
CA ALA A 13 2.86 3.69 -44.01
C ALA A 13 2.49 2.83 -42.79
N SER A 14 2.23 1.54 -43.02
CA SER A 14 1.67 0.59 -42.06
C SER A 14 2.64 0.25 -40.90
N PRO A 15 2.12 -0.07 -39.69
CA PRO A 15 2.92 -0.24 -38.48
C PRO A 15 3.88 -1.45 -38.48
N ARG A 16 3.81 -2.33 -39.50
CA ARG A 16 4.65 -3.54 -39.57
C ARG A 16 6.06 -3.30 -40.13
N ILE A 17 6.32 -2.15 -40.76
CA ILE A 17 7.64 -1.85 -41.36
C ILE A 17 8.55 -1.09 -40.39
N ARG A 18 7.98 -0.33 -39.43
CA ARG A 18 8.74 0.46 -38.44
C ARG A 18 9.47 -0.40 -37.41
N TYR A 19 8.99 -1.61 -37.12
CA TYR A 19 9.62 -2.52 -36.16
C TYR A 19 10.80 -3.34 -36.73
N ARG A 20 10.98 -3.41 -38.06
CA ARG A 20 12.12 -4.14 -38.67
C ARG A 20 13.39 -3.31 -38.81
N LEU A 21 13.31 -1.98 -38.78
CA LEU A 21 14.49 -1.10 -38.85
C LEU A 21 15.16 -0.86 -37.48
N ILE A 22 14.41 -0.96 -36.38
CA ILE A 22 14.96 -0.75 -35.02
C ILE A 22 15.67 -2.02 -34.50
N ALA A 23 15.28 -3.21 -34.98
CA ALA A 23 15.91 -4.47 -34.60
C ALA A 23 17.28 -4.73 -35.27
N LEU A 24 17.62 -3.99 -36.34
CA LEU A 24 18.91 -4.14 -37.03
C LEU A 24 19.98 -3.16 -36.55
N LEU A 25 19.62 -2.14 -35.75
CA LEU A 25 20.59 -1.19 -35.17
C LEU A 25 21.00 -1.54 -33.73
N SER A 26 20.39 -2.56 -33.12
CA SER A 26 20.78 -3.07 -31.79
C SER A 26 21.68 -4.32 -31.85
N LEU A 27 21.88 -4.92 -33.02
CA LEU A 27 22.73 -6.10 -33.18
C LEU A 27 24.22 -5.79 -33.40
N ASP A 28 24.56 -4.56 -33.83
CA ASP A 28 25.96 -4.16 -34.08
C ASP A 28 26.65 -3.49 -32.87
N ALA A 29 25.91 -3.20 -31.80
CA ALA A 29 26.49 -2.67 -30.56
C ALA A 29 26.89 -3.76 -29.54
N PHE A 30 26.56 -5.04 -29.80
CA PHE A 30 26.84 -6.15 -28.89
C PHE A 30 28.05 -7.01 -29.29
N LEU A 31 28.77 -6.64 -30.36
CA LEU A 31 29.94 -7.38 -30.85
C LEU A 31 31.27 -6.61 -30.79
N LEU A 32 31.33 -5.49 -30.05
CA LEU A 32 32.59 -4.75 -29.80
C LEU A 32 33.06 -4.76 -28.33
N PHE A 33 32.50 -5.62 -27.48
CA PHE A 33 32.90 -5.80 -26.07
C PHE A 33 33.55 -7.16 -25.79
N LYS A 34 34.29 -7.73 -26.77
CA LYS A 34 35.10 -8.94 -26.56
C LYS A 34 36.47 -8.81 -27.21
N SER A 35 37.35 -8.03 -26.59
CA SER A 35 38.81 -8.27 -26.57
C SER A 35 39.52 -7.15 -25.81
N ALA A 36 39.56 -7.25 -24.48
CA ALA A 36 40.58 -6.57 -23.69
C ALA A 36 41.33 -7.65 -22.89
N PRO A 37 42.61 -7.92 -23.16
CA PRO A 37 43.38 -8.86 -22.37
C PRO A 37 43.54 -8.30 -20.95
N PHE A 38 43.19 -9.13 -19.98
CA PHE A 38 43.43 -8.88 -18.57
C PHE A 38 44.95 -8.89 -18.36
N PHE A 39 45.58 -7.72 -18.23
CA PHE A 39 46.97 -7.61 -17.80
C PHE A 39 47.00 -7.69 -16.28
N PRO A 40 47.63 -8.72 -15.67
CA PRO A 40 47.94 -8.68 -14.25
C PRO A 40 49.04 -7.62 -14.05
N SER A 41 48.73 -6.56 -13.31
CA SER A 41 49.73 -5.59 -12.88
C SER A 41 50.56 -6.18 -11.75
N ASP A 42 51.58 -6.97 -12.09
CA ASP A 42 52.68 -7.30 -11.18
C ASP A 42 53.63 -6.08 -11.14
N GLN A 43 53.45 -5.22 -10.14
CA GLN A 43 54.43 -4.20 -9.77
C GLN A 43 55.11 -4.67 -8.48
N PRO A 44 56.44 -4.88 -8.45
CA PRO A 44 57.15 -5.26 -7.24
C PRO A 44 57.22 -4.07 -6.27
N HIS A 45 56.72 -4.26 -5.05
CA HIS A 45 56.90 -3.32 -3.95
C HIS A 45 58.38 -3.21 -3.57
N PRO A 46 58.88 -2.01 -3.16
CA PRO A 46 60.24 -1.86 -2.66
C PRO A 46 60.40 -2.60 -1.31
N PRO A 47 61.61 -3.08 -0.99
CA PRO A 47 61.82 -3.88 0.23
C PRO A 47 61.68 -2.99 1.48
N SER A 48 60.79 -3.40 2.38
CA SER A 48 60.76 -2.91 3.76
C SER A 48 62.05 -3.30 4.48
N PRO A 49 62.60 -2.44 5.36
CA PRO A 49 63.84 -2.74 6.07
C PRO A 49 63.65 -3.91 7.04
N ASP A 50 64.65 -4.79 7.08
CA ASP A 50 64.74 -5.96 7.95
C ASP A 50 64.39 -5.63 9.40
N VAL A 51 63.30 -6.21 9.90
CA VAL A 51 63.04 -6.30 11.33
C VAL A 51 63.55 -7.67 11.76
N HIS A 52 64.74 -7.68 12.36
CA HIS A 52 65.25 -8.83 13.09
C HIS A 52 64.18 -9.36 14.04
N HIS A 53 63.85 -10.64 13.87
CA HIS A 53 63.12 -11.42 14.86
C HIS A 53 63.94 -11.46 16.16
N THR A 54 63.46 -10.77 17.19
CA THR A 54 63.70 -11.17 18.58
C THR A 54 62.38 -11.65 19.15
N GLU A 55 62.37 -12.93 19.51
CA GLU A 55 61.24 -13.61 20.14
C GLU A 55 60.90 -13.00 21.50
N ASP A 56 59.60 -13.09 21.79
CA ASP A 56 58.97 -13.22 23.10
C ASP A 56 58.82 -11.96 23.98
N SER A 57 57.69 -11.28 23.76
CA SER A 57 56.84 -10.84 24.85
C SER A 57 55.39 -10.94 24.38
N THR A 58 54.58 -11.68 25.12
CA THR A 58 53.14 -11.89 24.94
C THR A 58 52.38 -10.56 24.90
N GLY A 59 52.37 -9.91 23.74
CA GLY A 59 51.58 -8.73 23.46
C GLY A 59 50.13 -9.13 23.21
N GLN A 60 49.33 -9.19 24.28
CA GLN A 60 47.89 -9.32 24.20
C GLN A 60 47.34 -8.27 23.21
N ARG A 61 46.78 -8.73 22.09
CA ARG A 61 46.17 -7.86 21.07
C ARG A 61 45.05 -7.10 21.77
N VAL A 62 45.27 -5.82 22.05
CA VAL A 62 44.25 -4.95 22.61
C VAL A 62 43.09 -4.99 21.62
N ALA A 63 41.91 -5.39 22.10
CA ALA A 63 40.70 -5.32 21.29
C ALA A 63 40.62 -3.91 20.71
N SER A 64 40.31 -3.79 19.43
CA SER A 64 40.05 -2.51 18.80
C SER A 64 38.79 -1.93 19.43
N THR A 65 38.94 -1.24 20.56
CA THR A 65 37.86 -0.53 21.21
C THR A 65 37.39 0.52 20.20
N PRO A 66 36.09 0.57 19.86
CA PRO A 66 35.58 1.66 19.06
C PRO A 66 36.00 2.98 19.70
N PRO A 67 36.39 3.99 18.92
CA PRO A 67 36.68 5.30 19.48
C PRO A 67 35.51 5.75 20.36
N PRO A 68 35.78 6.45 21.48
CA PRO A 68 34.73 6.94 22.36
C PRO A 68 33.70 7.70 21.53
N ALA A 69 32.43 7.31 21.67
CA ALA A 69 31.35 8.01 20.97
C ALA A 69 31.39 9.48 21.37
N SER A 70 31.43 10.38 20.37
CA SER A 70 31.13 11.78 20.62
C SER A 70 29.74 11.88 21.24
N PRO A 71 29.50 12.80 22.20
CA PRO A 71 28.18 12.95 22.78
C PRO A 71 27.17 13.10 21.63
N PRO A 72 26.07 12.33 21.63
CA PRO A 72 25.10 12.39 20.56
C PRO A 72 24.62 13.86 20.42
N PRO A 73 24.36 14.33 19.20
CA PRO A 73 23.70 15.62 19.00
C PRO A 73 22.49 15.70 19.93
N HIS A 74 22.29 16.85 20.59
CA HIS A 74 21.27 17.02 21.62
C HIS A 74 19.85 16.68 21.13
N LEU A 75 19.61 16.71 19.80
CA LEU A 75 18.33 16.38 19.20
C LEU A 75 18.51 15.37 18.05
N ASN A 76 17.70 14.32 18.05
CA ASN A 76 17.61 13.38 16.93
C ASN A 76 16.66 13.96 15.84
N PRO A 77 17.16 14.33 14.65
CA PRO A 77 16.33 14.90 13.58
C PRO A 77 15.40 13.89 12.91
N TRP A 78 15.59 12.59 13.16
CA TRP A 78 14.74 11.50 12.66
C TRP A 78 13.77 10.95 13.71
N SER A 79 13.66 11.60 14.87
CA SER A 79 12.68 11.20 15.88
C SER A 79 11.26 11.32 15.32
N SER A 80 10.44 10.31 15.64
CA SER A 80 9.01 10.35 15.37
C SER A 80 8.35 11.57 16.04
N LEU A 81 7.14 11.90 15.59
CA LEU A 81 6.32 12.87 16.29
C LEU A 81 5.96 12.34 17.68
N THR A 82 6.04 13.22 18.67
CA THR A 82 5.53 12.96 20.02
C THR A 82 4.00 13.00 20.03
N ILE A 83 3.38 12.41 21.05
CA ILE A 83 1.92 12.46 21.22
C ILE A 83 1.43 13.93 21.29
N SER A 84 2.16 14.78 22.00
CA SER A 84 1.79 16.20 22.11
C SER A 84 1.88 16.94 20.77
N GLU A 85 2.89 16.66 19.94
CA GLU A 85 2.98 17.22 18.59
C GLU A 85 1.79 16.74 17.72
N ILE A 86 1.44 15.46 17.77
CA ILE A 86 0.32 14.91 16.99
C ILE A 86 -1.01 15.55 17.41
N VAL A 87 -1.27 15.67 18.71
CA VAL A 87 -2.50 16.31 19.24
C VAL A 87 -2.57 17.76 18.81
N GLN A 88 -1.49 18.53 18.97
CA GLN A 88 -1.46 19.93 18.54
C GLN A 88 -1.69 20.09 17.03
N ILE A 89 -1.12 19.21 16.19
CA ILE A 89 -1.35 19.20 14.75
C ILE A 89 -2.82 18.91 14.44
N GLN A 90 -3.42 17.91 15.09
CA GLN A 90 -4.83 17.57 14.88
C GLN A 90 -5.73 18.74 15.29
N ASP A 91 -5.55 19.29 16.48
CA ASP A 91 -6.33 20.45 16.96
C ASP A 91 -6.22 21.64 15.99
N TRP A 92 -5.00 21.91 15.50
CA TRP A 92 -4.76 22.98 14.53
C TRP A 92 -5.44 22.71 13.17
N LEU A 93 -5.50 21.47 12.70
CA LEU A 93 -6.18 21.08 11.46
C LEU A 93 -7.71 21.12 11.57
N PHE A 94 -8.26 20.78 12.73
CA PHE A 94 -9.69 20.87 13.00
C PHE A 94 -10.17 22.31 13.21
N ALA A 95 -9.24 23.25 13.42
CA ALA A 95 -9.56 24.65 13.61
C ALA A 95 -10.30 25.22 12.38
N PRO A 96 -11.41 25.97 12.57
CA PRO A 96 -12.21 26.51 11.46
C PRO A 96 -11.41 27.35 10.45
N GLU A 97 -10.31 27.97 10.91
CA GLU A 97 -9.41 28.79 10.10
C GLU A 97 -8.74 28.01 8.97
N GLN A 98 -8.61 26.68 9.09
CA GLN A 98 -8.04 25.83 8.04
C GLN A 98 -9.03 25.54 6.92
N ALA A 99 -10.33 25.78 7.14
CA ALA A 99 -11.40 25.56 6.16
C ALA A 99 -11.40 24.13 5.55
N LEU A 100 -11.00 23.12 6.33
CA LEU A 100 -10.90 21.73 5.87
C LEU A 100 -12.21 20.93 6.01
N ASN A 101 -13.15 21.39 6.84
CA ASN A 101 -14.41 20.70 7.14
C ASN A 101 -14.20 19.23 7.53
N LEU A 102 -13.34 18.98 8.52
CA LEU A 102 -12.94 17.64 8.92
C LEU A 102 -13.98 16.97 9.83
N THR A 103 -14.20 15.69 9.60
CA THR A 103 -14.97 14.79 10.47
C THR A 103 -14.00 13.87 11.21
N GLN A 104 -14.31 13.58 12.47
CA GLN A 104 -13.56 12.61 13.28
C GLN A 104 -13.60 11.23 12.64
N VAL A 105 -12.46 10.55 12.59
CA VAL A 105 -12.30 9.31 11.80
C VAL A 105 -13.23 8.19 12.28
N GLU A 106 -13.58 8.17 13.56
CA GLU A 106 -14.46 7.18 14.19
C GLU A 106 -15.89 7.21 13.63
N VAL A 107 -16.33 8.37 13.12
CA VAL A 107 -17.68 8.59 12.58
C VAL A 107 -17.68 9.04 11.13
N ALA A 108 -16.51 9.22 10.52
CA ALA A 108 -16.38 9.69 9.15
C ALA A 108 -16.88 8.65 8.14
N ALA A 109 -17.81 9.07 7.28
CA ALA A 109 -18.21 8.34 6.10
C ALA A 109 -17.19 8.54 4.97
N PRO A 110 -17.19 7.69 3.92
CA PRO A 110 -16.36 7.92 2.73
C PRO A 110 -16.61 9.30 2.08
N SER A 111 -17.83 9.85 2.19
CA SER A 111 -18.19 11.19 1.71
C SER A 111 -17.67 12.34 2.55
N ASP A 112 -16.99 12.09 3.67
CA ASP A 112 -16.48 13.14 4.55
C ASP A 112 -15.00 13.43 4.31
N ASN A 113 -14.55 14.61 4.73
CA ASN A 113 -13.13 14.89 4.81
C ASN A 113 -12.60 14.39 6.16
N HIS A 114 -11.50 13.65 6.17
CA HIS A 114 -10.90 13.20 7.43
C HIS A 114 -9.39 13.07 7.33
N ILE A 115 -8.73 13.12 8.49
CA ILE A 115 -7.31 12.86 8.63
C ILE A 115 -7.09 11.34 8.60
N PHE A 116 -6.35 10.85 7.60
CA PHE A 116 -6.01 9.43 7.51
C PHE A 116 -4.72 9.11 8.28
N LEU A 117 -3.69 9.96 8.13
CA LEU A 117 -2.37 9.71 8.72
C LEU A 117 -1.67 11.02 9.06
N VAL A 118 -1.06 11.07 10.24
CA VAL A 118 -0.10 12.12 10.64
C VAL A 118 1.23 11.43 10.91
N LYS A 119 2.29 11.81 10.20
CA LYS A 119 3.64 11.28 10.40
C LYS A 119 4.69 12.38 10.31
N ILE A 120 5.89 12.11 10.84
CA ILE A 120 7.03 13.02 10.66
C ILE A 120 7.38 13.14 9.17
N TYR A 121 7.68 14.36 8.72
CA TYR A 121 8.35 14.62 7.46
C TYR A 121 9.84 14.78 7.71
N TYR A 122 10.65 13.89 7.15
CA TYR A 122 12.09 13.92 7.40
C TYR A 122 12.76 15.08 6.64
N PRO A 123 13.63 15.86 7.32
CA PRO A 123 14.31 16.98 6.69
C PRO A 123 15.27 16.53 5.57
N PRO A 124 15.60 17.43 4.63
CA PRO A 124 16.56 17.13 3.57
C PRO A 124 17.90 16.63 4.11
N LYS A 125 18.47 15.63 3.45
CA LYS A 125 19.73 15.00 3.86
C LYS A 125 20.84 16.02 4.11
N GLN A 126 20.98 17.02 3.24
CA GLN A 126 22.03 18.04 3.35
C GLN A 126 21.91 18.84 4.66
N ALA A 127 20.72 19.34 4.98
CA ALA A 127 20.49 20.11 6.22
C ALA A 127 20.80 19.29 7.48
N VAL A 128 20.51 17.98 7.44
CA VAL A 128 20.86 17.07 8.55
C VAL A 128 22.37 16.86 8.64
N LEU A 129 23.06 16.67 7.51
CA LEU A 129 24.51 16.53 7.50
C LEU A 129 25.21 17.79 8.05
N ASP A 130 24.75 18.97 7.66
CA ASP A 130 25.28 20.25 8.15
C ASP A 130 25.14 20.34 9.68
N TYR A 131 23.94 20.04 10.20
CA TYR A 131 23.70 19.97 11.64
C TYR A 131 24.61 18.97 12.37
N LEU A 132 24.72 17.74 11.85
CA LEU A 132 25.48 16.68 12.50
C LEU A 132 26.99 16.90 12.44
N SER A 133 27.48 17.57 11.40
CA SER A 133 28.90 17.94 11.26
C SER A 133 29.32 19.05 12.22
N SER A 134 28.40 19.92 12.64
CA SER A 134 28.71 21.09 13.48
C SER A 134 27.52 21.46 14.39
N PRO A 135 27.15 20.58 15.34
CA PRO A 135 25.94 20.72 16.14
C PRO A 135 25.95 21.89 17.14
N SER A 136 27.13 22.48 17.40
CA SER A 136 27.29 23.65 18.26
C SER A 136 27.09 24.98 17.53
N THR A 137 27.16 25.00 16.20
CA THR A 137 27.07 26.22 15.39
C THR A 137 25.87 26.22 14.46
N VAL A 138 25.40 25.04 14.03
CA VAL A 138 24.26 24.87 13.14
C VAL A 138 23.06 24.42 13.97
N ASN A 139 21.95 25.13 13.87
CA ASN A 139 20.70 24.74 14.52
C ASN A 139 20.11 23.48 13.89
N PRO A 140 19.36 22.66 14.64
CA PRO A 140 18.66 21.52 14.06
C PRO A 140 17.66 21.97 12.99
N PRO A 141 17.47 21.19 11.91
CA PRO A 141 16.49 21.53 10.89
C PRO A 141 15.07 21.66 11.46
N PRO A 142 14.25 22.59 10.91
CA PRO A 142 12.86 22.72 11.33
C PRO A 142 12.10 21.41 11.13
N ARG A 143 11.25 21.08 12.10
CA ARG A 143 10.43 19.86 12.10
C ARG A 143 9.12 20.12 11.36
N PHE A 144 8.74 19.19 10.49
CA PHE A 144 7.47 19.22 9.78
C PHE A 144 6.75 17.88 9.91
N ALA A 145 5.43 17.90 9.79
CA ALA A 145 4.61 16.72 9.65
C ALA A 145 4.13 16.56 8.20
N CYS A 146 4.04 15.32 7.74
CA CYS A 146 3.30 14.94 6.54
C CYS A 146 1.93 14.45 7.00
N VAL A 147 0.88 15.13 6.56
CA VAL A 147 -0.51 14.82 6.87
C VAL A 147 -1.23 14.33 5.63
N THR A 148 -1.76 13.12 5.65
CA THR A 148 -2.58 12.58 4.56
C THR A 148 -4.04 12.85 4.88
N LEU A 149 -4.71 13.63 4.02
CA LEU A 149 -6.14 13.91 4.10
C LEU A 149 -6.89 13.18 2.99
N HIS A 150 -8.02 12.58 3.36
CA HIS A 150 -9.02 12.12 2.40
C HIS A 150 -10.05 13.24 2.23
N HIS A 151 -10.20 13.77 1.02
CA HIS A 151 -11.20 14.79 0.69
C HIS A 151 -12.42 14.13 0.05
N GLY A 152 -13.22 13.43 0.87
CA GLY A 152 -14.42 12.71 0.42
C GLY A 152 -15.58 13.62 0.03
N ALA A 153 -15.66 14.81 0.64
CA ALA A 153 -16.78 15.74 0.45
C ALA A 153 -16.64 16.62 -0.80
N ALA A 154 -15.49 16.57 -1.49
CA ALA A 154 -15.27 17.31 -2.71
C ALA A 154 -16.15 16.77 -3.85
N GLN A 155 -16.57 17.64 -4.77
CA GLN A 155 -17.31 17.24 -5.97
C GLN A 155 -16.58 16.14 -6.77
N HIS A 156 -15.25 16.24 -6.82
CA HIS A 156 -14.37 15.19 -7.31
C HIS A 156 -13.48 14.75 -6.15
N PRO A 157 -13.84 13.68 -5.43
CA PRO A 157 -13.08 13.24 -4.26
C PRO A 157 -11.63 12.94 -4.60
N PHE A 158 -10.73 13.22 -3.66
CA PHE A 158 -9.30 12.96 -3.83
C PHE A 158 -8.58 12.73 -2.51
N VAL A 159 -7.34 12.24 -2.59
CA VAL A 159 -6.42 12.14 -1.46
C VAL A 159 -5.24 13.07 -1.70
N ARG A 160 -4.77 13.73 -0.64
CA ARG A 160 -3.60 14.61 -0.72
C ARG A 160 -2.76 14.53 0.53
N ASN A 161 -1.44 14.60 0.32
CA ASN A 161 -0.48 14.79 1.40
C ASN A 161 -0.19 16.29 1.54
N TYR A 162 -0.11 16.75 2.78
CA TYR A 162 0.20 18.12 3.14
C TYR A 162 1.43 18.15 4.03
N LEU A 163 2.28 19.15 3.82
CA LEU A 163 3.35 19.49 4.73
C LEU A 163 2.81 20.50 5.75
N VAL A 164 2.83 20.15 7.02
CA VAL A 164 2.38 20.99 8.13
C VAL A 164 3.57 21.33 9.01
N GLY A 165 3.82 22.62 9.21
CA GLY A 165 4.89 23.08 10.08
C GLY A 165 5.32 24.52 9.81
N PRO A 166 6.41 24.96 10.44
CA PRO A 166 7.25 24.18 11.36
C PRO A 166 6.56 23.87 12.69
N LEU A 167 7.07 22.85 13.40
CA LEU A 167 6.64 22.43 14.74
C LEU A 167 7.59 22.99 15.83
N PRO A 168 7.11 23.24 17.06
CA PRO A 168 5.72 23.09 17.54
C PRO A 168 4.76 24.09 16.88
N ILE A 169 3.45 23.84 17.00
CA ILE A 169 2.42 24.71 16.40
C ILE A 169 2.55 26.13 16.96
N ALA A 170 2.63 27.10 16.06
CA ALA A 170 2.81 28.51 16.36
C ALA A 170 2.14 29.38 15.27
N PRO A 171 2.03 30.71 15.45
CA PRO A 171 1.37 31.59 14.47
C PRO A 171 1.98 31.57 13.05
N HIS A 172 3.22 31.11 12.91
CA HIS A 172 3.92 30.98 11.63
C HIS A 172 3.84 29.55 11.05
N THR A 173 3.20 28.62 11.75
CA THR A 173 2.89 27.29 11.23
C THR A 173 1.92 27.43 10.07
N SER A 174 2.23 26.75 8.98
CA SER A 174 1.44 26.76 7.76
C SER A 174 1.27 25.33 7.24
N MET A 175 0.35 25.20 6.28
CA MET A 175 0.09 23.96 5.58
C MET A 175 0.19 24.20 4.08
N SER A 176 0.92 23.34 3.38
CA SER A 176 1.04 23.37 1.91
C SER A 176 0.92 21.97 1.32
N PRO A 177 0.41 21.82 0.08
CA PRO A 177 0.44 20.53 -0.61
C PRO A 177 1.86 19.99 -0.73
N LEU A 178 2.06 18.73 -0.38
CA LEU A 178 3.33 18.03 -0.56
C LEU A 178 3.36 17.35 -1.94
N THR A 179 4.02 17.99 -2.90
CA THR A 179 4.09 17.55 -4.32
C THR A 179 5.50 17.14 -4.75
N ASP A 180 6.52 17.49 -3.97
CA ASP A 180 7.92 17.27 -4.30
C ASP A 180 8.35 15.80 -4.26
N ILE A 181 7.69 15.02 -3.38
CA ILE A 181 7.93 13.59 -3.23
C ILE A 181 6.61 12.87 -3.48
N TYR A 182 6.63 11.88 -4.38
CA TYR A 182 5.49 11.09 -4.88
C TYR A 182 4.69 11.71 -6.04
N GLN A 183 4.76 11.02 -7.18
CA GLN A 183 4.16 11.44 -8.45
C GLN A 183 2.71 10.95 -8.54
N VAL A 184 1.76 11.85 -8.28
CA VAL A 184 0.39 12.02 -8.80
C VAL A 184 -0.29 12.98 -7.81
N ASP A 185 -0.57 14.21 -8.24
CA ASP A 185 -1.30 15.20 -7.45
C ASP A 185 -2.53 15.70 -8.23
N PRO A 186 -3.75 15.59 -7.67
CA PRO A 186 -4.07 14.87 -6.43
C PRO A 186 -4.12 13.35 -6.66
N ILE A 187 -3.96 12.57 -5.59
CA ILE A 187 -4.10 11.11 -5.65
C ILE A 187 -5.59 10.79 -5.87
N PRO A 188 -5.96 9.96 -6.87
CA PRO A 188 -7.35 9.58 -7.08
C PRO A 188 -7.95 8.94 -5.84
N TYR A 189 -9.18 9.31 -5.47
CA TYR A 189 -9.80 8.85 -4.23
C TYR A 189 -9.93 7.33 -4.14
N ASN A 190 -10.21 6.65 -5.25
CA ASN A 190 -10.32 5.19 -5.25
C ASN A 190 -8.99 4.48 -4.94
N ALA A 191 -7.85 5.16 -5.07
CA ALA A 191 -6.54 4.66 -4.68
C ALA A 191 -6.22 4.89 -3.20
N ARG A 192 -7.14 5.47 -2.42
CA ARG A 192 -6.98 5.69 -0.97
C ARG A 192 -6.61 4.40 -0.24
N ALA A 193 -5.87 4.54 0.85
CA ALA A 193 -5.59 3.42 1.71
C ALA A 193 -6.88 2.83 2.31
N TRP A 194 -6.84 1.54 2.62
CA TRP A 194 -7.89 0.87 3.38
C TRP A 194 -7.74 1.24 4.86
N TYR A 195 -8.83 1.62 5.53
CA TYR A 195 -8.81 1.95 6.95
C TYR A 195 -9.76 1.06 7.75
N ILE A 196 -9.63 1.06 9.08
CA ILE A 196 -10.30 0.05 9.92
C ILE A 196 -11.83 0.07 9.79
N ASN A 197 -12.45 1.24 9.59
CA ASN A 197 -13.91 1.32 9.45
C ASN A 197 -14.40 0.86 8.06
N ASP A 198 -13.51 0.74 7.06
CA ASP A 198 -13.89 0.08 5.80
C ASP A 198 -14.27 -1.40 6.06
N TRP A 199 -13.70 -2.07 7.08
CA TRP A 199 -14.02 -3.47 7.43
C TRP A 199 -15.35 -3.64 8.15
N SER A 200 -15.73 -2.62 8.91
CA SER A 200 -16.97 -2.60 9.70
C SER A 200 -18.06 -1.78 9.03
N SER A 201 -17.85 -1.33 7.78
CA SER A 201 -18.85 -0.56 7.03
C SER A 201 -20.15 -1.37 6.99
N PRO A 202 -21.22 -0.87 7.64
CA PRO A 202 -22.52 -1.54 7.64
C PRO A 202 -23.02 -1.80 6.21
N GLU A 203 -22.60 -0.98 5.26
CA GLU A 203 -22.95 -1.04 3.85
C GLU A 203 -22.34 -2.24 3.13
N ILE A 204 -21.17 -2.73 3.54
CA ILE A 204 -20.65 -4.01 3.03
C ILE A 204 -21.58 -5.14 3.49
N TYR A 205 -22.03 -5.14 4.74
CA TYR A 205 -22.93 -6.19 5.21
C TYR A 205 -24.32 -6.08 4.57
N SER A 206 -24.89 -4.89 4.46
CA SER A 206 -26.24 -4.72 3.90
C SER A 206 -26.30 -4.88 2.38
N ASN A 207 -25.34 -4.37 1.62
CA ASN A 207 -25.39 -4.38 0.15
C ASN A 207 -24.71 -5.60 -0.48
N ILE A 208 -23.77 -6.25 0.24
CA ILE A 208 -22.96 -7.35 -0.31
C ILE A 208 -23.23 -8.66 0.43
N ALA A 209 -23.20 -8.70 1.77
CA ALA A 209 -23.39 -9.95 2.51
C ALA A 209 -24.86 -10.38 2.60
N ALA A 210 -25.78 -9.45 2.88
CA ALA A 210 -27.20 -9.75 3.08
C ALA A 210 -27.88 -10.43 1.86
N PRO A 211 -27.60 -10.02 0.60
CA PRO A 211 -28.16 -10.70 -0.57
C PRO A 211 -27.79 -12.18 -0.72
N VAL A 212 -26.73 -12.64 -0.04
CA VAL A 212 -26.26 -14.05 -0.06
C VAL A 212 -26.36 -14.73 1.32
N ALA A 213 -27.09 -14.14 2.26
CA ALA A 213 -27.20 -14.66 3.63
C ALA A 213 -27.80 -16.08 3.70
N GLU A 214 -28.77 -16.40 2.84
CA GLU A 214 -29.31 -17.76 2.76
C GLU A 214 -28.24 -18.76 2.32
N ALA A 215 -27.42 -18.40 1.32
CA ALA A 215 -26.31 -19.24 0.87
C ALA A 215 -25.27 -19.45 1.97
N PHE A 216 -24.96 -18.42 2.78
CA PHE A 216 -24.08 -18.58 3.94
C PHE A 216 -24.61 -19.59 4.97
N LYS A 217 -25.91 -19.54 5.23
CA LYS A 217 -26.56 -20.46 6.15
C LYS A 217 -26.62 -21.88 5.59
N GLU A 218 -27.00 -22.04 4.33
CA GLU A 218 -27.16 -23.36 3.70
C GLU A 218 -25.82 -24.06 3.47
N LEU A 219 -24.83 -23.34 2.94
CA LEU A 219 -23.55 -23.92 2.54
C LEU A 219 -22.57 -24.06 3.69
N PHE A 220 -22.59 -23.11 4.62
CA PHE A 220 -21.59 -23.04 5.69
C PHE A 220 -22.20 -23.12 7.08
N GLY A 221 -23.53 -23.13 7.25
CA GLY A 221 -24.13 -23.04 8.58
C GLY A 221 -23.73 -21.76 9.32
N GLY A 222 -23.41 -20.69 8.58
CA GLY A 222 -22.87 -19.45 9.13
C GLY A 222 -23.72 -18.23 8.79
N GLN A 223 -23.46 -17.12 9.47
CA GLN A 223 -24.09 -15.82 9.23
C GLN A 223 -23.06 -14.69 9.21
N ALA A 224 -23.35 -13.68 8.40
CA ALA A 224 -22.62 -12.42 8.31
C ALA A 224 -23.62 -11.29 8.08
N ALA A 225 -24.09 -10.67 9.16
CA ALA A 225 -25.07 -9.58 9.17
C ALA A 225 -24.49 -8.24 9.66
N GLY A 226 -23.19 -8.18 9.98
CA GLY A 226 -22.53 -7.04 10.62
C GLY A 226 -22.81 -6.97 12.11
N LEU A 227 -23.12 -8.10 12.75
CA LEU A 227 -23.55 -8.17 14.15
C LEU A 227 -22.50 -8.86 15.04
N PRO A 228 -22.46 -8.56 16.35
CA PRO A 228 -21.52 -9.22 17.27
C PRO A 228 -21.62 -10.74 17.34
N ASN A 229 -22.75 -11.32 16.92
CA ASN A 229 -22.97 -12.77 16.88
C ASN A 229 -22.65 -13.41 15.52
N ASP A 230 -22.01 -12.68 14.61
CA ASP A 230 -21.64 -13.22 13.31
C ASP A 230 -20.60 -14.33 13.43
N THR A 231 -20.86 -15.42 12.73
CA THR A 231 -20.02 -16.62 12.73
C THR A 231 -19.09 -16.67 11.52
N LEU A 232 -19.25 -15.74 10.57
CA LEU A 232 -18.40 -15.57 9.40
C LEU A 232 -17.84 -14.14 9.35
N VAL A 233 -16.58 -14.02 8.93
CA VAL A 233 -15.88 -12.74 8.77
C VAL A 233 -15.24 -12.67 7.39
N ALA A 234 -15.23 -11.48 6.79
CA ALA A 234 -14.60 -11.24 5.50
C ALA A 234 -13.17 -10.73 5.65
N GLY A 235 -12.30 -11.16 4.74
CA GLY A 235 -10.95 -10.66 4.45
C GLY A 235 -10.92 -10.02 3.06
N GLY A 236 -10.58 -8.74 2.92
CA GLY A 236 -10.37 -8.08 1.64
C GLY A 236 -8.94 -8.25 1.11
N ALA A 237 -8.80 -8.58 -0.17
CA ALA A 237 -7.52 -8.67 -0.86
C ALA A 237 -7.34 -7.52 -1.86
N GLY A 238 -6.19 -6.84 -1.77
CA GLY A 238 -5.74 -5.84 -2.74
C GLY A 238 -4.85 -6.42 -3.86
N PRO A 239 -4.41 -5.60 -4.83
CA PRO A 239 -4.67 -4.16 -4.95
C PRO A 239 -6.12 -3.84 -5.31
N PHE A 240 -6.59 -2.65 -4.95
CA PHE A 240 -7.99 -2.24 -5.16
C PHE A 240 -8.24 -1.48 -6.45
N SER A 241 -7.17 -0.96 -7.04
CA SER A 241 -7.16 -0.20 -8.28
C SER A 241 -5.74 -0.21 -8.85
N TYR A 242 -5.62 0.00 -10.16
CA TYR A 242 -4.31 0.22 -10.80
C TYR A 242 -4.11 1.67 -11.27
N ASP A 243 -5.19 2.42 -11.52
CA ASP A 243 -5.15 3.80 -12.02
C ASP A 243 -6.01 4.77 -11.19
N GLY A 244 -6.75 4.27 -10.20
CA GLY A 244 -7.64 5.08 -9.36
C GLY A 244 -8.99 5.41 -10.01
N SER A 245 -9.32 4.85 -11.17
CA SER A 245 -10.63 5.07 -11.82
C SER A 245 -11.77 4.26 -11.17
N PHE A 246 -11.45 3.12 -10.56
CA PHE A 246 -12.37 2.26 -9.83
C PHE A 246 -11.73 1.78 -8.52
N ARG A 247 -12.54 1.22 -7.61
CA ARG A 247 -12.09 0.53 -6.40
C ARG A 247 -12.82 -0.80 -6.29
N HIS A 248 -12.17 -1.88 -6.70
CA HIS A 248 -12.72 -3.24 -6.63
C HIS A 248 -11.86 -4.13 -5.76
N LEU A 249 -12.46 -5.09 -5.07
CA LEU A 249 -11.71 -6.06 -4.27
C LEU A 249 -12.40 -7.41 -4.25
N TRP A 250 -11.61 -8.43 -3.94
CA TRP A 250 -12.11 -9.74 -3.57
C TRP A 250 -12.25 -9.82 -2.06
N LEU A 251 -13.44 -10.17 -1.59
CA LEU A 251 -13.68 -10.61 -0.22
C LEU A 251 -13.57 -12.14 -0.17
N SER A 252 -12.68 -12.65 0.66
CA SER A 252 -12.61 -14.06 1.07
C SER A 252 -13.28 -14.23 2.42
N TRP A 253 -14.13 -15.23 2.57
CA TRP A 253 -14.86 -15.47 3.82
C TRP A 253 -14.21 -16.56 4.68
N CYS A 254 -14.19 -16.34 5.99
CA CYS A 254 -13.61 -17.22 6.99
C CYS A 254 -14.59 -17.46 8.14
N ARG A 255 -14.35 -18.50 8.95
CA ARG A 255 -15.00 -18.65 10.25
C ARG A 255 -14.53 -17.56 11.22
N SER A 256 -15.46 -16.95 11.93
CA SER A 256 -15.20 -15.94 12.97
C SER A 256 -14.79 -16.62 14.29
N ILE A 257 -13.61 -17.25 14.28
CA ILE A 257 -12.99 -17.89 15.45
C ILE A 257 -11.51 -17.48 15.52
N SER A 258 -10.82 -17.80 16.63
CA SER A 258 -9.39 -17.51 16.77
C SER A 258 -8.59 -18.05 15.58
N GLY A 259 -7.82 -17.17 14.93
CA GLY A 259 -7.13 -17.47 13.68
C GLY A 259 -8.04 -17.64 12.46
N PRO A 260 -8.91 -16.67 12.09
CA PRO A 260 -9.85 -16.81 10.97
C PRO A 260 -9.20 -17.21 9.65
N PHE A 261 -7.98 -16.74 9.40
CA PHE A 261 -7.19 -17.04 8.21
C PHE A 261 -6.85 -18.54 8.04
N LEU A 262 -6.92 -19.35 9.10
CA LEU A 262 -6.76 -20.81 9.06
C LEU A 262 -8.07 -21.55 8.75
N HIS A 263 -9.20 -20.84 8.72
CA HIS A 263 -10.53 -21.40 8.52
C HIS A 263 -11.25 -20.75 7.31
N PRO A 264 -10.65 -20.74 6.11
CA PRO A 264 -11.29 -20.19 4.92
C PRO A 264 -12.48 -21.04 4.50
N LEU A 265 -13.54 -20.39 4.03
CA LEU A 265 -14.73 -21.05 3.47
C LEU A 265 -14.63 -21.29 1.97
N ASN A 266 -13.53 -20.86 1.34
CA ASN A 266 -13.33 -20.97 -0.10
C ASN A 266 -14.48 -20.35 -0.93
N PHE A 267 -15.11 -19.33 -0.35
CA PHE A 267 -16.17 -18.53 -0.93
C PHE A 267 -15.69 -17.10 -1.11
N PHE A 268 -15.85 -16.59 -2.33
CA PHE A 268 -15.26 -15.32 -2.74
C PHE A 268 -16.31 -14.41 -3.36
N GLN A 269 -16.26 -13.14 -3.01
CA GLN A 269 -17.13 -12.10 -3.55
C GLN A 269 -16.27 -11.01 -4.18
N TYR A 270 -16.45 -10.75 -5.47
CA TYR A 270 -15.82 -9.61 -6.14
C TYR A 270 -16.76 -8.43 -6.09
N ILE A 271 -16.33 -7.34 -5.46
CA ILE A 271 -17.19 -6.19 -5.19
C ILE A 271 -16.63 -4.91 -5.79
N ASP A 272 -17.54 -4.00 -6.11
CA ASP A 272 -17.27 -2.63 -6.51
C ASP A 272 -17.67 -1.71 -5.36
N ILE A 273 -16.68 -0.98 -4.82
CA ILE A 273 -16.84 0.02 -3.78
C ILE A 273 -16.25 1.37 -4.24
N SER A 274 -16.35 1.64 -5.53
CA SER A 274 -15.86 2.88 -6.13
C SER A 274 -16.64 4.09 -5.62
N GLY A 275 -15.94 5.21 -5.48
CA GLY A 275 -16.53 6.49 -5.07
C GLY A 275 -16.83 6.57 -3.57
N THR A 276 -17.58 7.62 -3.20
CA THR A 276 -17.90 7.97 -1.82
C THR A 276 -19.34 7.65 -1.43
N ASP A 277 -20.22 7.41 -2.40
CA ASP A 277 -21.61 7.00 -2.17
C ASP A 277 -21.70 5.48 -1.98
N THR A 278 -21.87 5.07 -0.72
CA THR A 278 -21.95 3.66 -0.32
C THR A 278 -23.19 2.95 -0.86
N SER A 279 -24.23 3.68 -1.26
CA SER A 279 -25.44 3.09 -1.87
C SER A 279 -25.19 2.53 -3.28
N GLN A 280 -24.14 2.99 -3.95
CA GLN A 280 -23.74 2.50 -5.27
C GLN A 280 -22.83 1.27 -5.21
N TRP A 281 -22.37 0.90 -4.01
CA TRP A 281 -21.54 -0.27 -3.81
C TRP A 281 -22.32 -1.53 -4.09
N LYS A 282 -21.67 -2.49 -4.76
CA LYS A 282 -22.37 -3.66 -5.30
C LYS A 282 -21.49 -4.88 -5.44
N LEU A 283 -22.14 -6.04 -5.41
CA LEU A 283 -21.52 -7.31 -5.75
C LEU A 283 -21.43 -7.44 -7.29
N LEU A 284 -20.23 -7.69 -7.80
CA LEU A 284 -19.99 -7.91 -9.23
C LEU A 284 -20.01 -9.39 -9.60
N LYS A 285 -19.38 -10.25 -8.78
CA LYS A 285 -19.24 -11.69 -9.05
C LYS A 285 -19.18 -12.50 -7.76
N LEU A 286 -19.70 -13.72 -7.85
CA LEU A 286 -19.46 -14.78 -6.87
C LEU A 286 -18.45 -15.78 -7.45
N GLY A 287 -17.60 -16.30 -6.58
CA GLY A 287 -16.60 -17.31 -6.91
C GLY A 287 -16.51 -18.38 -5.83
N ASN A 288 -16.20 -19.60 -6.25
CA ASN A 288 -15.90 -20.73 -5.37
C ASN A 288 -14.61 -21.45 -5.79
N TYR A 289 -14.10 -22.32 -4.92
CA TYR A 289 -12.88 -23.10 -5.16
C TYR A 289 -12.97 -24.06 -6.36
N HIS A 290 -14.17 -24.47 -6.80
CA HIS A 290 -14.33 -25.28 -8.01
C HIS A 290 -14.13 -24.50 -9.32
N GLY A 291 -13.58 -23.28 -9.26
CA GLY A 291 -13.28 -22.46 -10.44
C GLY A 291 -14.52 -21.93 -11.16
N LYS A 292 -15.70 -22.06 -10.56
CA LYS A 292 -16.94 -21.55 -11.13
C LYS A 292 -17.15 -20.12 -10.63
N SER A 293 -17.14 -19.17 -11.57
CA SER A 293 -17.57 -17.80 -11.31
C SER A 293 -18.95 -17.58 -11.90
N THR A 294 -19.87 -17.10 -11.08
CA THR A 294 -21.22 -16.74 -11.51
C THR A 294 -21.43 -15.25 -11.29
N ARG A 295 -22.17 -14.61 -12.21
CA ARG A 295 -22.67 -13.26 -11.94
C ARG A 295 -23.81 -13.37 -10.92
N PRO A 296 -23.95 -12.42 -9.99
CA PRO A 296 -25.06 -12.43 -9.05
C PRO A 296 -26.37 -12.33 -9.83
N CYS A 297 -27.31 -13.22 -9.54
CA CYS A 297 -28.68 -13.10 -10.02
C CYS A 297 -29.41 -12.09 -9.14
N TYR A 298 -29.33 -10.80 -9.47
CA TYR A 298 -30.16 -9.79 -8.81
C TYR A 298 -31.61 -9.95 -9.29
N GLN A 299 -32.51 -10.37 -8.40
CA GLN A 299 -33.94 -10.41 -8.66
C GLN A 299 -34.53 -9.00 -8.53
N LEU A 300 -34.85 -8.38 -9.68
CA LEU A 300 -35.98 -7.47 -9.75
C LEU A 300 -37.24 -8.34 -9.89
N GLN A 301 -38.19 -8.18 -8.96
CA GLN A 301 -39.59 -8.61 -9.07
C GLN A 301 -39.88 -10.13 -8.95
N GLY A 302 -39.76 -10.66 -7.73
CA GLY A 302 -40.82 -11.51 -7.15
C GLY A 302 -41.10 -12.90 -7.75
N ARG A 303 -40.16 -13.53 -8.48
CA ARG A 303 -40.25 -14.97 -8.78
C ARG A 303 -38.87 -15.66 -8.72
N PRO A 304 -38.73 -16.79 -8.00
CA PRO A 304 -37.49 -17.56 -7.98
C PRO A 304 -37.29 -18.23 -9.34
N ARG A 305 -36.38 -17.68 -10.14
CA ARG A 305 -35.72 -18.42 -11.22
C ARG A 305 -34.23 -18.13 -11.16
N CYS A 306 -33.60 -18.52 -10.07
CA CYS A 306 -32.27 -19.08 -10.19
C CYS A 306 -32.47 -20.49 -10.77
N CYS A 307 -31.74 -20.82 -11.83
CA CYS A 307 -31.80 -22.15 -12.43
C CYS A 307 -31.61 -23.20 -11.32
N GLY A 308 -32.48 -24.22 -11.30
CA GLY A 308 -32.28 -25.39 -10.45
C GLY A 308 -30.87 -25.93 -10.67
N HIS A 309 -30.16 -26.24 -9.57
CA HIS A 309 -28.73 -26.55 -9.48
C HIS A 309 -27.76 -25.36 -9.31
N CYS A 310 -27.84 -24.66 -8.18
CA CYS A 310 -26.63 -24.19 -7.49
C CYS A 310 -26.39 -25.03 -6.23
N GLN A 311 -26.46 -26.36 -6.35
CA GLN A 311 -25.89 -27.25 -5.33
C GLN A 311 -24.38 -27.23 -5.52
N LEU A 312 -23.69 -26.52 -4.63
CA LEU A 312 -22.27 -26.78 -4.43
C LEU A 312 -22.17 -28.19 -3.84
N PRO A 313 -21.22 -29.03 -4.27
CA PRO A 313 -21.06 -30.35 -3.67
C PRO A 313 -20.79 -30.16 -2.18
N LEU A 314 -21.73 -30.59 -1.34
CA LEU A 314 -21.47 -30.78 0.08
C LEU A 314 -20.61 -32.04 0.17
N GLU A 315 -19.46 -31.93 0.83
CA GLU A 315 -18.59 -33.05 1.15
C GLU A 315 -19.37 -33.94 2.14
N ASN A 316 -19.91 -35.06 1.66
CA ASN A 316 -20.44 -36.10 2.53
C ASN A 316 -19.22 -36.85 3.09
N ASP A 317 -18.88 -36.58 4.34
CA ASP A 317 -18.04 -37.45 5.16
C ASP A 317 -18.76 -38.79 5.37
N ASP A 318 -18.70 -39.68 4.39
CA ASP A 318 -19.12 -41.07 4.54
C ASP A 318 -17.99 -42.01 4.12
N GLU A 319 -16.88 -41.92 4.87
CA GLU A 319 -15.77 -42.86 4.79
C GLU A 319 -15.59 -43.58 6.15
N SER A 320 -16.64 -44.27 6.64
CA SER A 320 -16.46 -45.18 7.78
C SER A 320 -17.50 -46.28 7.97
N ARG A 321 -17.76 -47.14 6.96
CA ARG A 321 -18.25 -48.51 7.26
C ARG A 321 -18.16 -49.53 6.11
N SER A 322 -16.95 -50.00 5.82
CA SER A 322 -16.77 -51.39 5.41
C SER A 322 -15.43 -51.92 5.92
N ARG A 323 -15.38 -52.31 7.19
CA ARG A 323 -14.39 -53.29 7.63
C ARG A 323 -15.00 -54.66 7.44
N ASP A 324 -14.57 -55.27 6.36
CA ASP A 324 -14.71 -56.69 6.06
C ASP A 324 -14.17 -57.50 7.23
N SER A 325 -15.02 -58.33 7.80
CA SER A 325 -14.67 -59.35 8.77
C SER A 325 -14.29 -60.63 8.03
N SER A 326 -13.00 -60.79 7.72
CA SER A 326 -12.38 -62.11 7.54
C SER A 326 -10.86 -62.01 7.41
N LEU A 327 -10.13 -62.50 8.41
CA LEU A 327 -8.92 -63.36 8.33
C LEU A 327 -8.03 -63.18 9.57
N VAL A 328 -7.93 -64.29 10.31
CA VAL A 328 -7.05 -64.66 11.45
C VAL A 328 -7.38 -64.01 12.80
#